data_AF-A0A951FYP7-F1
#
_entry.id   AF-A0A951FYP7-F1
#
_cell.length_a   1.000
_cell.length_b   1.000
_cell.length_c   1.000
_cell.angle_alpha   90.00
_cell.angle_beta   90.00
_cell.angle_gamma   90.00
#
_symmetry.space_group_name_H-M   'P 1'
#
loop_
_entity.id
_entity.type
_entity.pdbx_description
1 polymer ?
#
loop_
_entity_poly.entity_id
_entity_poly.type
_entity_poly.pdbx_seq_one_letter_code
_entity_poly.pdbx_strand_id
1 'polypeptide(L)' 'MAAKQAGNITRRQLLGLGVDDDAIRYRVKIGRLYRVFRGVYSVGRRPITVQEWASAAVLACGPGAALSHASAMVLWGY' A
#
# COMPACT_ATOMS: atom_id res chain seq x y z
N MET A 1 12.88 -11.32 15.52
CA MET A 1 12.01 -12.06 14.59
C MET A 1 11.40 -11.07 13.61
N ALA A 2 11.89 -11.06 12.39
CA ALA A 2 11.64 -10.01 11.39
C ALA A 2 10.28 -10.22 10.70
N ALA A 3 9.19 -9.89 11.38
CA ALA A 3 7.87 -9.73 10.77
C ALA A 3 7.72 -8.38 10.03
N LYS A 4 8.84 -7.71 9.70
CA LYS A 4 8.84 -6.31 9.29
C LYS A 4 8.71 -6.21 7.76
N GLN A 5 7.47 -5.99 7.34
CA GLN A 5 7.02 -5.66 5.98
C GLN A 5 6.80 -6.91 5.12
N ALA A 6 5.55 -7.38 5.10
CA ALA A 6 5.05 -8.42 4.18
C ALA A 6 5.03 -7.91 2.72
N GLY A 7 6.17 -7.44 2.20
CA GLY A 7 6.33 -6.82 0.89
C GLY A 7 5.71 -5.43 0.74
N ASN A 8 4.99 -4.91 1.75
CA ASN A 8 4.21 -3.69 1.63
C ASN A 8 4.93 -2.45 2.20
N ILE A 9 4.90 -1.35 1.45
CA ILE A 9 5.49 -0.06 1.79
C ILE A 9 4.52 1.09 1.49
N THR A 10 4.49 2.09 2.38
CA THR A 10 3.64 3.28 2.19
C THR A 10 4.36 4.37 1.40
N ARG A 11 3.59 5.24 0.74
CA ARG A 11 4.12 6.45 0.08
C ARG A 11 4.93 7.31 1.04
N ARG A 12 4.46 7.45 2.29
CA ARG A 12 5.15 8.26 3.31
C ARG A 12 6.50 7.65 3.72
N GLN A 13 6.59 6.33 3.80
CA GLN A 13 7.87 5.66 4.03
C GLN A 13 8.81 5.84 2.85
N LEU A 14 8.32 5.73 1.61
CA LEU A 14 9.11 5.99 0.41
C LEU A 14 9.66 7.42 0.39
N LEU A 15 8.80 8.41 0.66
CA LEU A 15 9.23 9.82 0.75
C LEU A 15 10.23 10.05 1.89
N GLY A 16 10.02 9.43 3.06
CA GLY A 16 10.96 9.51 4.19
C GLY A 16 12.32 8.85 3.91
N LEU A 17 12.39 7.98 2.91
CA LEU A 17 13.62 7.37 2.40
C LEU A 17 14.25 8.16 1.24
N GLY A 18 13.72 9.34 0.90
CA GLY A 18 14.21 10.16 -0.21
C GLY A 18 13.77 9.65 -1.58
N VAL A 19 12.70 8.85 -1.65
CA VAL A 19 12.11 8.42 -2.92
C VAL A 19 10.99 9.38 -3.31
N ASP A 20 11.23 10.17 -4.35
CA ASP A 20 10.27 11.14 -4.89
C ASP A 20 9.06 10.48 -5.58
N ASP A 21 7.97 11.24 -5.72
CA ASP A 21 6.73 10.74 -6.35
C ASP A 21 6.95 10.22 -7.77
N ASP A 22 7.83 10.86 -8.54
CA ASP A 22 8.21 10.42 -9.88
C ASP A 22 8.96 9.09 -9.86
N ALA A 23 9.85 8.87 -8.89
CA ALA A 23 10.52 7.58 -8.72
C ALA A 23 9.54 6.48 -8.31
N ILE A 24 8.53 6.80 -7.49
CA ILE A 24 7.44 5.87 -7.16
C ILE A 24 6.63 5.54 -8.42
N ARG A 25 6.23 6.55 -9.19
CA ARG A 25 5.43 6.39 -10.42
C ARG A 25 6.20 5.59 -11.47
N TYR A 26 7.48 5.87 -11.64
CA TYR A 26 8.37 5.11 -12.50
C TYR A 26 8.44 3.65 -12.08
N ARG A 27 8.65 3.38 -10.79
CA ARG A 27 8.69 2.01 -10.23
C ARG A 27 7.36 1.27 -10.39
N VAL A 28 6.23 1.97 -10.34
CA VAL A 28 4.92 1.39 -10.66
C VAL A 28 4.83 1.05 -12.16
N LYS A 29 5.27 1.97 -13.02
CA LYS A 29 5.24 1.79 -14.49
C LYS A 29 6.08 0.60 -14.94
N ILE A 30 7.27 0.41 -14.35
CA ILE A 30 8.17 -0.72 -14.69
C ILE A 30 7.83 -2.02 -13.94
N GLY A 31 6.73 -2.06 -13.17
CA GLY A 31 6.29 -3.26 -12.46
C GLY A 31 7.13 -3.64 -11.23
N ARG A 32 7.92 -2.71 -10.66
CA ARG A 32 8.64 -2.94 -9.40
C ARG A 32 7.80 -2.62 -8.16
N LEU A 33 6.81 -1.74 -8.29
CA LEU A 33 5.83 -1.43 -7.26
C LEU A 33 4.41 -1.71 -7.76
N TYR A 34 3.64 -2.44 -6.97
CA TYR A 34 2.25 -2.75 -7.27
C TYR A 34 1.36 -1.97 -6.32
N ARG A 35 0.52 -1.08 -6.85
CA ARG A 35 -0.44 -0.33 -6.03
C ARG A 35 -1.50 -1.29 -5.49
N VAL A 36 -1.55 -1.45 -4.17
CA VAL A 36 -2.55 -2.28 -3.48
C VAL A 36 -3.70 -1.40 -2.99
N PHE A 37 -3.37 -0.33 -2.27
CA PHE A 37 -4.32 0.71 -1.81
C PHE A 37 -3.77 2.11 -2.14
N ARG A 38 -4.60 3.15 -1.98
CA ARG A 38 -4.17 4.54 -2.19
C ARG A 38 -3.04 4.88 -1.20
N GLY A 39 -1.82 5.06 -1.71
CA GLY A 39 -0.64 5.35 -0.91
C GLY A 39 0.02 4.12 -0.26
N VAL A 40 -0.40 2.89 -0.62
CA VAL A 40 0.23 1.63 -0.18
C VAL A 40 0.59 0.78 -1.39
N TYR A 41 1.84 0.34 -1.43
CA TYR A 41 2.42 -0.39 -2.54
C TYR A 41 3.05 -1.68 -2.05
N SER A 42 2.92 -2.74 -2.84
CA SER A 42 3.66 -4.00 -2.66
C SER A 42 4.88 -4.01 -3.56
N VAL A 43 6.02 -4.44 -3.05
CA VAL A 43 7.30 -4.49 -3.77
C VAL A 43 7.45 -5.84 -4.46
N GLY A 44 7.82 -5.82 -5.75
CA GLY A 44 8.19 -7.01 -6.51
C GLY A 44 7.03 -7.92 -6.95
N ARG A 45 5.93 -8.00 -6.19
CA ARG A 45 4.72 -8.74 -6.58
C ARG A 45 3.47 -8.17 -5.96
N ARG A 46 2.30 -8.54 -6.49
CA ARG A 46 1.01 -8.29 -5.82
C ARG A 46 0.89 -9.16 -4.55
N PRO A 47 0.15 -8.71 -3.52
CA PRO A 47 -0.16 -9.54 -2.36
C PRO A 47 -0.91 -10.80 -2.79
N ILE A 48 -0.46 -11.96 -2.31
CA ILE A 48 -1.03 -13.28 -2.67
C ILE A 48 -1.81 -13.85 -1.49
N THR A 49 -1.35 -13.58 -0.27
CA THR A 49 -1.96 -14.14 0.94
C THR A 49 -2.89 -13.15 1.64
N VAL A 50 -3.88 -13.68 2.36
CA VAL A 50 -4.79 -12.88 3.19
C VAL A 50 -4.03 -12.04 4.22
N GLN A 51 -2.91 -12.55 4.75
CA GLN A 51 -2.05 -11.80 5.67
C GLN A 51 -1.34 -10.62 4.99
N GLU A 52 -0.84 -10.79 3.76
CA GLU A 52 -0.25 -9.68 2.99
C GLU A 52 -1.32 -8.61 2.68
N TRP A 53 -2.54 -9.02 2.30
CA TRP A 53 -3.68 -8.10 2.11
C TRP A 53 -4.09 -7.38 3.40
N ALA A 54 -4.22 -8.11 4.51
CA ALA A 54 -4.54 -7.55 5.82
C ALA A 54 -3.47 -6.55 6.28
N SER A 55 -2.18 -6.85 6.06
CA SER A 55 -1.10 -5.91 6.37
C SER A 55 -1.16 -4.65 5.52
N ALA A 56 -1.49 -4.77 4.22
CA ALA A 56 -1.68 -3.62 3.34
C ALA A 56 -2.89 -2.78 3.76
N ALA A 57 -3.98 -3.43 4.21
CA ALA A 57 -5.16 -2.77 4.73
C ALA A 57 -4.87 -2.01 6.04
N VAL A 58 -4.12 -2.61 6.97
CA VAL A 58 -3.68 -1.93 8.21
C VAL A 58 -2.81 -0.72 7.90
N LEU A 59 -1.88 -0.83 6.94
CA LEU A 59 -1.06 0.29 6.49
C LEU A 59 -1.88 1.37 5.77
N ALA A 60 -2.90 0.96 5.01
CA ALA A 60 -3.80 1.87 4.32
C ALA A 60 -4.69 2.62 5.32
N CYS A 61 -5.15 1.95 6.37
CA CYS A 61 -5.97 2.51 7.46
C CYS A 61 -5.20 3.44 8.43
N GLY A 62 -3.96 3.84 8.12
CA GLY A 62 -3.20 4.81 8.93
C GLY A 62 -4.02 6.07 9.30
N PRO A 63 -3.56 6.89 10.27
CA PRO A 63 -4.39 7.81 11.06
C PRO A 63 -5.23 8.87 10.30
N GLY A 64 -5.02 9.07 8.99
CA GLY A 64 -5.82 9.97 8.13
C GLY A 64 -6.73 9.27 7.12
N ALA A 65 -6.75 7.94 7.05
CA ALA A 65 -7.49 7.18 6.02
C ALA A 65 -8.92 6.77 6.43
N ALA A 66 -9.24 6.80 7.73
CA ALA A 66 -10.61 6.61 8.22
C ALA A 66 -11.59 7.67 7.69
N LEU A 67 -11.10 8.89 7.40
CA LEU A 67 -11.93 10.04 7.01
C LEU A 67 -12.30 10.09 5.52
N SER A 68 -11.70 9.28 4.64
CA SER A 68 -12.00 9.35 3.20
C SER A 68 -12.25 8.00 2.51
N HIS A 69 -11.96 6.86 3.16
CA HIS A 69 -12.22 5.53 2.58
C HIS A 69 -13.35 4.73 3.25
N ALA A 70 -13.93 5.21 4.35
CA ALA A 70 -15.15 4.61 4.91
C ALA A 70 -16.33 4.68 3.92
N SER A 71 -16.33 5.65 2.99
CA SER A 71 -17.40 5.79 1.97
C SER A 71 -17.25 4.91 0.74
N ALA A 72 -16.14 4.19 0.54
CA ALA A 72 -15.95 3.38 -0.68
C ALA A 72 -15.99 1.86 -0.43
N MET A 73 -15.93 1.40 0.83
CA MET A 73 -15.96 -0.04 1.17
C MET A 73 -17.35 -0.52 1.64
N VAL A 74 -18.36 0.37 1.67
CA VAL A 74 -19.78 0.01 1.94
C VAL A 74 -20.57 -0.27 0.65
N LEU A 75 -19.92 -0.27 -0.52
CA LEU A 75 -20.58 -0.51 -1.81
C LEU A 75 -20.10 -1.77 -2.53
N TRP A 76 -19.66 -2.78 -1.79
CA TRP A 76 -19.80 -4.17 -2.24
C TRP A 76 -20.81 -4.83 -1.31
N GLY A 77 -22.07 -4.51 -1.59
CA GLY A 77 -23.23 -5.23 -1.10
C GLY A 77 -23.53 -6.43 -2.00
N TYR A 78 -24.11 -7.44 -1.36
CA TYR A 78 -24.45 -8.79 -1.84
C TYR A 78 -23.28 -9.75 -2.06
#